data_AF-A0A7C5S178-F1
#
_entry.id   AF-A0A7C5S178-F1
#
_cell.length_a   1.000
_cell.length_b   1.000
_cell.length_c   1.000
_cell.angle_alpha   90.00
_cell.angle_beta   90.00
_cell.angle_gamma   90.00
#
_symmetry.space_group_name_H-M   'P 1'
#
loop_
_entity.id
_entity.type
_entity.pdbx_description
1 polymer ?
#
loop_
_entity_poly.entity_id
_entity_poly.type
_entity_poly.pdbx_seq_one_letter_code
_entity_poly.pdbx_strand_id
1 'polypeptide(L)'
;MFVKDNAGEAMTQPSTRRAGGFTLTELMIVIAIIAIIAAIAIPSMSEAQKNANEASAITSLRQYLSAQGTYKRTDYDMDGVKEYAAELDVLYDWDGPGPAEPIKLIDGAMAKAEIVDGYTDANGRHQCARQGYYFRDMENARNGDPATAFTVDSSDQPPQGYIDGFGLAAVPKTYGSSGRKTFIIDAQGSVYEKVIVGLDFLTYAGSGDMPDGMPDIEAEGWALCTD
;
A
#
# COMPACT_ATOMS: atom_id res chain seq x y z
N MET A 1 64.01 32.96 67.65
CA MET A 1 62.54 33.00 67.84
C MET A 1 61.93 32.79 66.47
N PHE A 2 61.05 31.79 66.31
CA PHE A 2 60.32 31.38 65.09
C PHE A 2 61.19 30.75 63.97
N VAL A 3 61.13 29.46 63.59
CA VAL A 3 60.02 28.49 63.40
C VAL A 3 58.96 29.12 62.49
N LYS A 4 58.90 28.84 61.18
CA LYS A 4 58.28 27.67 60.49
C LYS A 4 58.21 28.10 58.98
N ASP A 5 58.18 27.29 57.93
CA ASP A 5 57.41 26.08 57.68
C ASP A 5 58.07 25.22 56.57
N ASN A 6 58.04 23.91 56.79
CA ASN A 6 58.22 22.88 55.76
C ASN A 6 56.99 22.87 54.85
N ALA A 7 57.12 23.35 53.62
CA ALA A 7 56.21 22.97 52.55
C ALA A 7 56.75 21.69 51.91
N GLY A 8 56.31 20.54 52.43
CA GLY A 8 56.46 19.27 51.74
C GLY A 8 55.63 19.29 50.46
N GLU A 9 56.28 19.48 49.31
CA GLU A 9 55.63 19.26 48.02
C GLU A 9 55.33 17.77 47.87
N ALA A 10 54.05 17.42 48.00
CA ALA A 10 53.55 16.09 47.69
C ALA A 10 53.79 15.84 46.19
N MET A 11 54.81 15.03 45.89
CA MET A 11 55.11 14.52 44.56
C MET A 11 53.93 13.68 44.09
N THR A 12 52.99 14.35 43.41
CA THR A 12 51.78 13.76 42.85
C THR A 12 52.21 12.93 41.65
N GLN A 13 52.32 11.62 41.84
CA GLN A 13 52.68 10.69 40.78
C GLN A 13 51.62 10.75 39.67
N PRO A 14 52.02 10.97 38.40
CA PRO A 14 51.09 10.91 37.30
C PRO A 14 50.59 9.47 37.16
N SER A 15 49.29 9.26 37.40
CA SER A 15 48.62 8.00 37.10
C SER A 15 48.60 7.82 35.59
N THR A 16 49.45 6.94 35.07
CA THR A 16 49.46 6.56 33.67
C THR A 16 48.15 5.81 33.37
N ARG A 17 47.17 6.54 32.82
CA ARG A 17 45.97 5.90 32.26
C ARG A 17 46.44 5.05 31.09
N ARG A 18 46.37 3.72 31.24
CA ARG A 18 46.58 2.79 30.13
C ARG A 18 45.51 3.08 29.09
N ALA A 19 45.85 3.79 28.02
CA ALA A 19 45.02 3.89 26.85
C ALA A 19 45.00 2.50 26.20
N GLY A 20 43.89 1.77 26.34
CA GLY A 20 43.67 0.54 25.60
C GLY A 20 43.56 0.88 24.11
N GLY A 21 44.52 0.42 23.30
CA GLY A 21 44.47 0.53 21.85
C GLY A 21 43.54 -0.53 21.27
N PHE A 22 42.75 -0.16 20.27
CA PHE A 22 41.91 -1.08 19.49
C PHE A 22 42.82 -1.96 18.62
N THR A 23 42.78 -3.28 18.76
CA THR A 23 43.58 -4.15 17.88
C THR A 23 42.87 -4.30 16.52
N LEU A 24 43.65 -4.44 15.44
CA LEU A 24 43.10 -4.77 14.12
C LEU A 24 42.32 -6.09 14.15
N THR A 25 42.76 -7.05 14.96
CA THR A 25 42.09 -8.34 15.16
C THR A 25 40.73 -8.20 15.84
N GLU A 26 40.58 -7.30 16.81
CA GLU A 26 39.27 -7.00 17.39
C GLU A 26 38.31 -6.48 16.32
N LEU A 27 38.77 -5.59 15.45
CA LEU A 27 37.94 -5.08 14.36
C LEU A 27 37.53 -6.19 13.39
N MET A 28 38.48 -7.05 13.02
CA MET A 28 38.25 -8.13 12.05
C MET A 28 37.22 -9.15 12.53
N ILE A 29 37.25 -9.52 13.81
CA ILE A 29 36.27 -10.45 14.37
C ILE A 29 34.88 -9.80 14.41
N VAL A 30 34.81 -8.52 14.76
CA VAL A 30 33.53 -7.79 14.81
C VAL A 30 32.87 -7.72 13.43
N ILE A 31 33.60 -7.33 12.39
CA ILE A 31 33.04 -7.29 11.03
C ILE A 31 32.66 -8.68 10.53
N ALA A 32 33.40 -9.73 10.92
CA ALA A 32 33.08 -11.11 10.54
C ALA A 32 31.74 -11.57 11.16
N ILE A 33 31.51 -11.27 12.45
CA ILE A 33 30.25 -11.60 13.12
C ILE A 33 29.08 -10.81 12.52
N ILE A 34 29.25 -9.50 12.28
CA ILE A 34 28.22 -8.67 11.63
C ILE A 34 27.89 -9.20 10.23
N ALA A 35 28.89 -9.63 9.45
CA ALA A 35 28.67 -10.18 8.11
C ALA A 35 27.84 -11.48 8.15
N ILE A 36 28.09 -12.38 9.12
CA ILE A 36 27.32 -13.62 9.29
C ILE A 36 25.86 -13.30 9.65
N ILE A 37 25.64 -12.38 10.59
CA ILE A 37 24.29 -11.96 11.00
C ILE A 37 23.55 -11.32 9.82
N ALA A 38 24.21 -10.39 9.11
CA ALA A 38 23.63 -9.70 7.96
C ALA A 38 23.24 -10.67 6.83
N ALA A 39 24.06 -11.69 6.58
CA ALA A 39 23.78 -12.70 5.55
C ALA A 39 22.48 -13.47 5.79
N ILE A 40 22.11 -13.71 7.06
CA ILE A 40 20.86 -14.39 7.43
C ILE A 40 19.69 -13.40 7.54
N ALA A 41 19.95 -12.20 8.05
CA ALA A 41 18.92 -11.20 8.31
C ALA A 41 18.38 -10.54 7.04
N ILE A 42 19.25 -10.16 6.08
CA ILE A 42 18.84 -9.44 4.86
C ILE A 42 17.77 -10.20 4.04
N PRO A 43 17.91 -11.50 3.71
CA PRO A 43 16.90 -12.19 2.91
C PRO A 43 15.56 -12.31 3.65
N SER A 44 15.59 -12.64 4.95
CA SER A 44 14.38 -12.80 5.75
C SER A 44 13.61 -11.48 5.97
N MET A 45 14.33 -10.36 6.11
CA MET A 45 13.72 -9.04 6.18
C MET A 45 13.03 -8.63 4.87
N SER A 46 13.55 -9.03 3.70
CA SER A 46 12.90 -8.75 2.42
C SER A 46 11.56 -9.49 2.29
N GLU A 47 11.49 -10.74 2.73
CA GLU A 47 10.25 -11.52 2.74
C GLU A 47 9.24 -10.96 3.75
N ALA A 48 9.70 -10.61 4.96
CA ALA A 48 8.85 -9.98 5.98
C ALA A 48 8.23 -8.68 5.47
N GLN A 49 8.99 -7.84 4.75
CA GLN A 49 8.47 -6.61 4.17
C GLN A 49 7.40 -6.89 3.11
N LYS A 50 7.58 -7.90 2.26
CA LYS A 50 6.58 -8.26 1.23
C LYS A 50 5.28 -8.74 1.88
N ASN A 51 5.37 -9.59 2.89
CA ASN A 51 4.20 -10.07 3.62
C ASN A 51 3.48 -8.90 4.34
N ALA A 52 4.23 -7.94 4.90
CA ALA A 52 3.65 -6.74 5.50
C ALA A 52 2.94 -5.86 4.47
N ASN A 53 3.51 -5.71 3.29
CA ASN A 53 2.89 -4.98 2.17
C ASN A 53 1.60 -5.69 1.69
N GLU A 54 1.64 -7.01 1.54
CA GLU A 54 0.48 -7.85 1.17
C GLU A 54 -0.66 -7.72 2.21
N ALA A 55 -0.33 -7.82 3.50
CA ALA A 55 -1.31 -7.63 4.58
C ALA A 55 -1.91 -6.21 4.60
N SER A 56 -1.09 -5.20 4.30
CA SER A 56 -1.55 -3.82 4.19
C SER A 56 -2.45 -3.58 2.98
N ALA A 57 -2.16 -4.23 1.86
CA ALA A 57 -3.01 -4.19 0.68
C ALA A 57 -4.40 -4.74 1.01
N ILE A 58 -4.48 -5.91 1.65
CA ILE A 58 -5.74 -6.51 2.11
C ILE A 58 -6.47 -5.56 3.08
N THR A 59 -5.76 -4.97 4.04
CA THR A 59 -6.35 -4.01 4.97
C THR A 59 -6.94 -2.80 4.24
N SER A 60 -6.24 -2.30 3.23
CA SER A 60 -6.71 -1.18 2.40
C SER A 60 -7.96 -1.58 1.61
N LEU A 61 -8.00 -2.78 1.01
CA LEU A 61 -9.21 -3.30 0.36
C LEU A 61 -10.41 -3.35 1.32
N ARG A 62 -10.20 -3.73 2.59
CA ARG A 62 -11.24 -3.72 3.62
C ARG A 62 -11.69 -2.31 4.01
N GLN A 63 -10.76 -1.35 4.03
CA GLN A 63 -11.10 0.07 4.24
C GLN A 63 -11.98 0.59 3.10
N TYR A 64 -11.67 0.23 1.86
CA TYR A 64 -12.49 0.55 0.69
C TYR A 64 -13.91 -0.01 0.80
N LEU A 65 -14.07 -1.29 1.13
CA LEU A 65 -15.39 -1.91 1.34
C LEU A 65 -16.23 -1.13 2.37
N SER A 66 -15.61 -0.70 3.47
CA SER A 66 -16.28 0.07 4.52
C SER A 66 -16.67 1.48 4.04
N ALA A 67 -15.79 2.13 3.27
CA ALA A 67 -16.02 3.43 2.66
C ALA A 67 -17.18 3.36 1.64
N GLN A 68 -17.17 2.39 0.73
CA GLN A 68 -18.24 2.15 -0.24
C GLN A 68 -19.61 1.94 0.42
N GLY A 69 -19.66 1.12 1.47
CA GLY A 69 -20.89 0.93 2.23
C GLY A 69 -21.40 2.22 2.89
N THR A 70 -20.50 3.13 3.27
CA THR A 70 -20.87 4.44 3.85
C THR A 70 -21.31 5.42 2.78
N TYR A 71 -20.64 5.43 1.63
CA TYR A 71 -21.01 6.20 0.45
C TYR A 71 -22.46 5.91 0.04
N LYS A 72 -22.77 4.65 -0.24
CA LYS A 72 -24.10 4.20 -0.65
C LYS A 72 -25.22 4.48 0.33
N ARG A 73 -24.93 4.51 1.64
CA ARG A 73 -25.95 4.83 2.63
C ARG A 73 -26.28 6.31 2.73
N THR A 74 -25.31 7.15 2.39
CA THR A 74 -25.39 8.60 2.64
C THR A 74 -26.04 9.34 1.48
N ASP A 75 -25.96 8.82 0.25
CA ASP A 75 -26.51 9.48 -0.96
C ASP A 75 -25.89 10.90 -1.07
N TYR A 76 -24.61 10.91 -1.46
CA TYR A 76 -23.75 12.10 -1.37
C TYR A 76 -24.06 13.14 -2.46
N ASP A 77 -24.56 12.70 -3.62
CA ASP A 77 -25.05 13.53 -4.73
C ASP A 77 -26.51 13.98 -4.52
N MET A 78 -27.23 13.39 -3.57
CA MET A 78 -28.59 13.77 -3.17
C MET A 78 -29.63 13.64 -4.29
N ASP A 79 -29.41 12.70 -5.20
CA ASP A 79 -30.30 12.43 -6.33
C ASP A 79 -31.45 11.48 -5.93
N GLY A 80 -31.37 10.87 -4.75
CA GLY A 80 -32.35 9.94 -4.20
C GLY A 80 -32.08 8.48 -4.57
N VAL A 81 -30.96 8.20 -5.25
CA VAL A 81 -30.48 6.87 -5.61
C VAL A 81 -29.33 6.49 -4.67
N LYS A 82 -29.24 5.19 -4.36
CA LYS A 82 -28.21 4.66 -3.45
C LYS A 82 -27.21 3.86 -4.24
N GLU A 83 -26.08 4.49 -4.52
CA GLU A 83 -25.04 3.96 -5.38
C GLU A 83 -23.70 3.84 -4.65
N TYR A 84 -22.83 2.99 -5.16
CA TYR A 84 -21.42 2.92 -4.80
C TYR A 84 -20.64 3.92 -5.64
N ALA A 85 -19.54 4.44 -5.10
CA ALA A 85 -18.65 5.31 -5.85
C ALA A 85 -18.03 4.55 -7.04
N ALA A 86 -17.99 5.20 -8.21
CA ALA A 86 -17.41 4.61 -9.41
C ALA A 86 -15.87 4.57 -9.39
N GLU A 87 -15.24 5.54 -8.72
CA GLU A 87 -13.80 5.70 -8.64
C GLU A 87 -13.35 5.72 -7.17
N LEU A 88 -12.16 5.19 -6.90
CA LEU A 88 -11.60 5.17 -5.54
C LEU A 88 -11.38 6.59 -5.03
N ASP A 89 -10.98 7.53 -5.89
CA ASP A 89 -10.75 8.92 -5.52
C ASP A 89 -11.99 9.66 -5.00
N VAL A 90 -13.18 9.34 -5.53
CA VAL A 90 -14.47 9.90 -5.08
C VAL A 90 -14.69 9.68 -3.57
N LEU A 91 -14.12 8.60 -3.02
CA LEU A 91 -14.21 8.31 -1.59
C LEU A 91 -13.28 9.19 -0.73
N TYR A 92 -12.37 9.93 -1.33
CA TYR A 92 -11.48 10.88 -0.67
C TYR A 92 -11.85 12.33 -0.96
N ASP A 93 -11.97 12.67 -2.24
CA ASP A 93 -12.27 14.00 -2.74
C ASP A 93 -13.48 13.95 -3.68
N TRP A 94 -14.35 14.96 -3.61
CA TRP A 94 -15.56 15.02 -4.43
C TRP A 94 -15.72 16.43 -4.97
N ASP A 95 -15.75 16.57 -6.30
CA ASP A 95 -15.94 17.84 -7.01
C ASP A 95 -17.30 17.90 -7.74
N GLY A 96 -18.22 16.98 -7.43
CA GLY A 96 -19.55 16.89 -8.03
C GLY A 96 -20.63 17.67 -7.26
N PRO A 97 -21.86 17.75 -7.79
CA PRO A 97 -23.01 18.28 -7.03
C PRO A 97 -23.20 17.46 -5.74
N GLY A 98 -23.36 18.10 -4.58
CA GLY A 98 -23.36 17.40 -3.29
C GLY A 98 -22.91 18.29 -2.12
N PRO A 99 -22.51 17.73 -0.97
CA PRO A 99 -22.04 18.51 0.17
C PRO A 99 -20.79 19.31 -0.20
N ALA A 100 -20.70 20.56 0.27
CA ALA A 100 -19.58 21.47 0.02
C ALA A 100 -18.25 21.04 0.67
N GLU A 101 -18.23 19.89 1.36
CA GLU A 101 -17.07 19.35 2.06
C GLU A 101 -16.69 18.00 1.46
N PRO A 102 -15.38 17.73 1.29
CA PRO A 102 -14.89 16.48 0.73
C PRO A 102 -15.23 15.27 1.62
N ILE A 103 -15.59 14.16 0.98
CA ILE A 103 -16.17 12.95 1.57
C ILE A 103 -15.21 12.23 2.55
N LYS A 104 -13.89 12.20 2.26
CA LYS A 104 -12.81 11.75 3.16
C LYS A 104 -13.09 10.43 3.91
N LEU A 105 -13.69 9.45 3.25
CA LEU A 105 -13.96 8.12 3.81
C LEU A 105 -12.72 7.22 3.79
N ILE A 106 -11.78 7.49 2.88
CA ILE A 106 -10.45 6.89 2.84
C ILE A 106 -9.38 7.97 3.07
N ASP A 107 -8.13 7.56 3.26
CA ASP A 107 -7.02 8.50 3.33
C ASP A 107 -6.43 8.82 1.94
N GLY A 108 -5.87 10.02 1.79
CA GLY A 108 -5.34 10.48 0.50
C GLY A 108 -4.13 9.71 -0.02
N ALA A 109 -3.45 8.90 0.81
CA ALA A 109 -2.39 8.02 0.32
C ALA A 109 -2.95 6.74 -0.30
N MET A 110 -4.18 6.35 0.06
CA MET A 110 -4.91 5.29 -0.62
C MET A 110 -5.52 5.79 -1.93
N ALA A 111 -6.19 6.94 -1.93
CA ALA A 111 -6.76 7.55 -3.14
C ALA A 111 -5.68 7.74 -4.22
N LYS A 112 -4.52 8.32 -3.86
CA LYS A 112 -3.41 8.53 -4.79
C LYS A 112 -2.74 7.26 -5.32
N ALA A 113 -2.97 6.12 -4.66
CA ALA A 113 -2.42 4.84 -5.10
C ALA A 113 -3.31 4.18 -6.17
N GLU A 114 -4.44 4.79 -6.55
CA GLU A 114 -5.27 4.40 -7.66
C GLU A 114 -4.53 4.54 -9.01
N ILE A 115 -4.75 3.59 -9.90
CA ILE A 115 -4.20 3.61 -11.24
C ILE A 115 -5.25 4.09 -12.25
N VAL A 116 -5.55 5.40 -12.21
CA VAL A 116 -6.43 6.11 -13.16
C VAL A 116 -5.70 7.26 -13.87
N ASP A 117 -6.13 7.57 -15.09
CA ASP A 117 -5.72 8.73 -15.89
C ASP A 117 -6.08 10.04 -15.15
N GLY A 118 -5.18 10.49 -14.28
CA GLY A 118 -5.38 11.68 -13.43
C GLY A 118 -4.43 11.73 -12.24
N TYR A 119 -3.99 10.54 -11.77
CA TYR A 119 -2.98 10.39 -10.72
C TYR A 119 -1.56 10.23 -11.24
N THR A 120 -1.32 10.69 -12.46
CA THR A 120 -0.02 10.70 -13.10
C THR A 120 0.73 12.02 -12.85
N ASP A 121 2.05 11.95 -12.65
CA ASP A 121 2.90 13.14 -12.70
C ASP A 121 2.88 13.76 -14.11
N ALA A 122 3.47 14.95 -14.27
CA ALA A 122 3.54 15.64 -15.56
C ALA A 122 4.24 14.83 -16.69
N ASN A 123 4.79 13.64 -16.39
CA ASN A 123 5.40 12.72 -17.32
C ASN A 123 4.58 11.42 -17.50
N GLY A 124 3.35 11.36 -17.00
CA GLY A 124 2.51 10.15 -17.10
C GLY A 124 2.81 9.07 -16.05
N ARG A 125 3.55 9.36 -14.98
CA ARG A 125 3.89 8.34 -13.95
C ARG A 125 2.89 8.36 -12.80
N HIS A 126 2.22 7.24 -12.52
CA HIS A 126 1.30 7.17 -11.39
C HIS A 126 2.01 7.39 -10.06
N GLN A 127 1.44 8.26 -9.24
CA GLN A 127 2.06 8.67 -7.99
C GLN A 127 1.83 7.63 -6.89
N CYS A 128 2.85 7.51 -6.05
CA CYS A 128 2.90 6.81 -4.76
C CYS A 128 2.03 5.55 -4.58
N ALA A 129 2.61 4.37 -4.83
CA ALA A 129 2.09 3.11 -4.30
C ALA A 129 1.92 3.16 -2.79
N ARG A 130 0.76 2.76 -2.29
CA ARG A 130 0.49 2.59 -0.86
C ARG A 130 1.18 1.32 -0.39
N GLN A 131 2.25 1.49 0.37
CA GLN A 131 2.96 0.37 1.01
C GLN A 131 3.33 -0.74 0.00
N GLY A 132 3.78 -0.33 -1.20
CA GLY A 132 4.24 -1.26 -2.24
C GLY A 132 3.13 -1.79 -3.16
N TYR A 133 1.89 -1.32 -3.01
CA TYR A 133 0.75 -1.70 -3.83
C TYR A 133 0.06 -0.50 -4.48
N TYR A 134 -0.47 -0.73 -5.67
CA TYR A 134 -1.37 0.17 -6.38
C TYR A 134 -2.77 -0.44 -6.43
N PHE A 135 -3.79 0.39 -6.65
CA PHE A 135 -5.18 -0.05 -6.70
C PHE A 135 -5.82 0.29 -8.03
N ARG A 136 -6.79 -0.51 -8.47
CA ARG A 136 -7.60 -0.20 -9.65
C ARG A 136 -9.04 -0.58 -9.39
N ASP A 137 -9.95 0.36 -9.55
CA ASP A 137 -11.37 0.04 -9.58
C ASP A 137 -11.68 -0.87 -10.76
N MET A 138 -12.56 -1.83 -10.52
CA MET A 138 -13.04 -2.72 -11.56
C MET A 138 -14.12 -1.99 -12.34
N GLU A 139 -13.74 -1.53 -13.52
CA GLU A 139 -14.60 -0.85 -14.47
C GLU A 139 -15.70 -1.78 -15.03
N ASN A 140 -16.62 -1.13 -15.74
CA ASN A 140 -17.76 -1.76 -16.39
C ASN A 140 -17.34 -2.85 -17.37
N ALA A 141 -17.71 -4.07 -17.01
CA ALA A 141 -17.71 -5.28 -17.83
C ALA A 141 -16.34 -5.95 -18.07
N ARG A 142 -16.25 -7.23 -17.73
CA ARG A 142 -15.19 -8.13 -18.22
C ARG A 142 -15.21 -8.15 -19.75
N ASN A 143 -14.18 -7.61 -20.41
CA ASN A 143 -14.07 -7.60 -21.89
C ASN A 143 -15.32 -7.02 -22.60
N GLY A 144 -16.04 -6.09 -21.99
CA GLY A 144 -17.27 -5.53 -22.55
C GLY A 144 -18.51 -6.44 -22.46
N ASP A 145 -18.49 -7.53 -21.68
CA ASP A 145 -19.70 -8.32 -21.36
C ASP A 145 -20.61 -7.61 -20.32
N PRO A 146 -21.76 -7.06 -20.74
CA PRO A 146 -22.65 -6.31 -19.86
C PRO A 146 -23.27 -7.16 -18.74
N ALA A 147 -23.24 -8.50 -18.82
CA ALA A 147 -23.73 -9.37 -17.76
C ALA A 147 -22.81 -9.43 -16.53
N THR A 148 -21.57 -8.96 -16.68
CA THR A 148 -20.56 -8.90 -15.61
C THR A 148 -20.26 -7.47 -15.16
N ALA A 149 -20.92 -6.48 -15.78
CA ALA A 149 -20.80 -5.08 -15.40
C ALA A 149 -21.56 -4.84 -14.10
N PHE A 150 -20.99 -4.00 -13.24
CA PHE A 150 -21.80 -3.34 -12.22
C PHE A 150 -22.79 -2.42 -12.94
N THR A 151 -24.07 -2.48 -12.57
CA THR A 151 -25.05 -1.60 -13.21
C THR A 151 -24.75 -0.16 -12.83
N VAL A 152 -24.61 0.67 -13.84
CA VAL A 152 -24.38 2.11 -13.70
C VAL A 152 -25.72 2.79 -13.49
N ASP A 153 -25.81 3.77 -12.59
CA ASP A 153 -26.99 4.61 -12.60
C ASP A 153 -27.02 5.48 -13.86
N SER A 154 -28.04 5.26 -14.69
CA SER A 154 -28.28 6.04 -15.90
C SER A 154 -29.33 7.13 -15.70
N SER A 155 -29.79 7.32 -14.45
CA SER A 155 -30.72 8.38 -14.08
C SER A 155 -30.13 9.76 -14.34
N ASP A 156 -28.81 9.91 -14.22
CA ASP A 156 -28.05 11.13 -14.53
C ASP A 156 -26.97 10.93 -15.62
N GLN A 157 -26.64 12.04 -16.30
CA GLN A 157 -25.58 12.12 -17.31
C GLN A 157 -24.60 13.25 -16.94
N PRO A 158 -23.32 12.95 -16.64
CA PRO A 158 -22.68 11.63 -16.63
C PRO A 158 -23.13 10.75 -15.44
N PRO A 159 -23.05 9.42 -15.58
CA PRO A 159 -23.35 8.50 -14.48
C PRO A 159 -22.42 8.72 -13.28
N GLN A 160 -22.95 8.76 -12.07
CA GLN A 160 -22.21 9.12 -10.84
C GLN A 160 -21.70 7.92 -10.03
N GLY A 161 -22.17 6.69 -10.34
CA GLY A 161 -21.86 5.51 -9.53
C GLY A 161 -22.49 4.19 -9.98
N TYR A 162 -22.29 3.16 -9.16
CA TYR A 162 -22.71 1.78 -9.40
C TYR A 162 -23.81 1.30 -8.43
N ILE A 163 -24.89 0.72 -8.94
CA ILE A 163 -26.04 0.31 -8.12
C ILE A 163 -25.88 -1.12 -7.58
N ASP A 164 -25.41 -2.06 -8.41
CA ASP A 164 -25.42 -3.50 -8.09
C ASP A 164 -24.14 -4.03 -7.42
N GLY A 165 -23.04 -3.28 -7.44
CA GLY A 165 -21.80 -3.71 -6.79
C GLY A 165 -20.60 -2.84 -7.14
N PHE A 166 -19.43 -3.29 -6.70
CA PHE A 166 -18.14 -2.70 -7.00
C PHE A 166 -17.05 -3.78 -6.84
N GLY A 167 -15.85 -3.49 -7.34
CA GLY A 167 -14.68 -4.32 -7.11
C GLY A 167 -13.42 -3.47 -7.14
N LEU A 168 -12.42 -3.87 -6.36
CA LEU A 168 -11.12 -3.19 -6.31
C LEU A 168 -10.01 -4.22 -6.37
N ALA A 169 -9.09 -4.05 -7.32
CA ALA A 169 -7.87 -4.84 -7.41
C ALA A 169 -6.72 -4.13 -6.69
N ALA A 170 -5.83 -4.89 -6.04
CA ALA A 170 -4.58 -4.43 -5.50
C ALA A 170 -3.41 -5.16 -6.17
N VAL A 171 -2.51 -4.41 -6.78
CA VAL A 171 -1.42 -4.90 -7.63
C VAL A 171 -0.07 -4.51 -7.02
N PRO A 172 0.93 -5.40 -6.96
CA PRO A 172 2.24 -5.00 -6.48
C PRO A 172 2.86 -3.96 -7.41
N LYS A 173 3.43 -2.90 -6.84
CA LYS A 173 4.26 -1.91 -7.55
C LYS A 173 5.34 -2.55 -8.41
N THR A 174 5.99 -3.58 -7.88
CA THR A 174 7.00 -4.37 -8.60
C THR A 174 6.88 -5.82 -8.16
N TYR A 175 6.46 -6.67 -9.09
CA TYR A 175 6.34 -8.11 -8.84
C TYR A 175 7.63 -8.70 -8.29
N GLY A 176 7.51 -9.52 -7.25
CA GLY A 176 8.64 -10.19 -6.60
C GLY A 176 9.44 -9.31 -5.64
N SER A 177 9.34 -7.97 -5.72
CA SER A 177 10.04 -7.05 -4.81
C SER A 177 9.11 -6.39 -3.80
N SER A 178 8.01 -5.77 -4.24
CA SER A 178 7.06 -5.11 -3.33
C SER A 178 5.96 -6.05 -2.84
N GLY A 179 5.68 -7.10 -3.61
CA GLY A 179 4.73 -8.17 -3.31
C GLY A 179 4.74 -9.24 -4.40
N ARG A 180 4.12 -10.39 -4.16
CA ARG A 180 4.01 -11.49 -5.14
C ARG A 180 2.57 -11.80 -5.54
N LYS A 181 1.61 -11.37 -4.73
CA LYS A 181 0.21 -11.64 -4.96
C LYS A 181 -0.52 -10.38 -5.40
N THR A 182 -1.45 -10.57 -6.31
CA THR A 182 -2.52 -9.65 -6.61
C THR A 182 -3.72 -10.02 -5.75
N PHE A 183 -4.43 -9.01 -5.26
CA PHE A 183 -5.65 -9.19 -4.49
C PHE A 183 -6.83 -8.53 -5.18
N ILE A 184 -8.02 -9.07 -4.97
CA ILE A 184 -9.28 -8.51 -5.42
C ILE A 184 -10.24 -8.54 -4.24
N ILE A 185 -11.05 -7.51 -4.05
CA ILE A 185 -12.19 -7.55 -3.14
C ILE A 185 -13.49 -7.37 -3.92
N ASP A 186 -14.51 -8.14 -3.54
CA ASP A 186 -15.88 -8.00 -4.06
C ASP A 186 -16.76 -7.14 -3.13
N ALA A 187 -17.95 -6.79 -3.59
CA ALA A 187 -18.93 -6.03 -2.82
C ALA A 187 -19.49 -6.81 -1.59
N GLN A 188 -19.33 -8.13 -1.56
CA GLN A 188 -19.70 -9.00 -0.44
C GLN A 188 -18.62 -9.02 0.65
N GLY A 189 -17.42 -8.50 0.36
CA GLY A 189 -16.27 -8.54 1.24
C GLY A 189 -15.50 -9.86 1.20
N SER A 190 -15.59 -10.64 0.14
CA SER A 190 -14.63 -11.72 -0.11
C SER A 190 -13.35 -11.09 -0.67
N VAL A 191 -12.19 -11.47 -0.14
CA VAL A 191 -10.90 -11.09 -0.73
C VAL A 191 -10.32 -12.31 -1.43
N TYR A 192 -9.97 -12.16 -2.70
CA TYR A 192 -9.35 -13.19 -3.52
C TYR A 192 -7.89 -12.84 -3.77
N GLU A 193 -7.05 -13.87 -3.90
CA GLU A 193 -5.64 -13.74 -4.19
C GLU A 193 -5.24 -14.60 -5.39
N LYS A 194 -4.30 -14.09 -6.18
CA LYS A 194 -3.68 -14.84 -7.27
C LYS A 194 -2.25 -14.36 -7.49
N VAL A 195 -1.36 -15.31 -7.77
CA VAL A 195 -0.01 -14.98 -8.23
C VAL A 195 -0.06 -14.79 -9.74
N ILE A 196 0.10 -13.55 -10.19
CA ILE A 196 0.21 -13.21 -11.60
C ILE A 196 1.66 -12.80 -11.86
N VAL A 197 2.42 -13.69 -12.49
CA VAL A 197 3.87 -13.52 -12.67
C VAL A 197 4.14 -12.38 -13.63
N GLY A 198 5.03 -11.46 -13.24
CA GLY A 198 5.46 -10.35 -14.10
C GLY A 198 4.46 -9.21 -14.21
N LEU A 199 3.31 -9.32 -13.55
CA LEU A 199 2.35 -8.21 -13.47
C LEU A 199 2.82 -7.19 -12.44
N ASP A 200 3.31 -6.05 -12.92
CA ASP A 200 3.64 -4.87 -12.15
C ASP A 200 2.98 -3.62 -12.74
N PHE A 201 3.09 -2.48 -12.07
CA PHE A 201 2.52 -1.21 -12.55
C PHE A 201 2.97 -0.80 -13.96
N LEU A 202 4.21 -1.12 -14.37
CA LEU A 202 4.74 -0.72 -15.68
C LEU A 202 4.22 -1.63 -16.81
N THR A 203 3.91 -2.88 -16.49
CA THR A 203 3.30 -3.86 -17.40
C THR A 203 1.78 -3.67 -17.44
N TYR A 204 1.20 -3.22 -16.33
CA TYR A 204 -0.22 -2.92 -16.11
C TYR A 204 -0.81 -1.86 -17.06
N ALA A 205 -0.07 -0.80 -17.42
CA ALA A 205 -0.60 0.31 -18.23
C ALA A 205 -0.91 -0.05 -19.70
N GLY A 206 -0.75 -1.31 -20.10
CA GLY A 206 -1.06 -1.74 -21.47
C GLY A 206 -1.23 -3.23 -21.72
N SER A 207 -1.28 -4.11 -20.72
CA SER A 207 -1.22 -5.56 -20.97
C SER A 207 -2.54 -6.34 -20.96
N GLY A 208 -3.68 -5.78 -20.53
CA GLY A 208 -4.96 -6.51 -20.51
C GLY A 208 -4.98 -7.76 -19.62
N ASP A 209 -3.94 -7.97 -18.81
CA ASP A 209 -3.78 -9.15 -17.93
C ASP A 209 -4.53 -9.01 -16.61
N MET A 210 -4.95 -7.79 -16.26
CA MET A 210 -5.92 -7.55 -15.18
C MET A 210 -7.32 -7.50 -15.77
N PRO A 211 -8.28 -8.19 -15.14
CA PRO A 211 -9.65 -8.16 -15.61
C PRO A 211 -10.20 -6.74 -15.40
N ASP A 212 -10.75 -6.14 -16.46
CA ASP A 212 -11.38 -4.82 -16.38
C ASP A 212 -12.60 -4.84 -15.45
N GLY A 213 -13.31 -5.98 -15.38
CA GLY A 213 -14.37 -6.25 -14.41
C GLY A 213 -14.02 -7.36 -13.43
N MET A 214 -15.01 -7.82 -12.64
CA MET A 214 -14.81 -8.96 -11.76
C MET A 214 -14.47 -10.23 -12.57
N PRO A 215 -13.31 -10.89 -12.32
CA PRO A 215 -12.95 -12.10 -13.04
C PRO A 215 -13.83 -13.28 -12.66
N ASP A 216 -13.85 -14.29 -13.52
CA ASP A 216 -14.40 -15.60 -13.16
C ASP A 216 -13.44 -16.28 -12.17
N ILE A 217 -13.75 -16.17 -10.88
CA ILE A 217 -12.91 -16.64 -9.77
C ILE A 217 -12.52 -18.10 -9.94
N GLU A 218 -13.46 -18.96 -10.31
CA GLU A 218 -13.22 -20.39 -10.45
C GLU A 218 -12.47 -20.72 -11.74
N ALA A 219 -12.91 -20.17 -12.89
CA ALA A 219 -12.29 -20.48 -14.18
C ALA A 219 -10.88 -19.92 -14.31
N GLU A 220 -10.60 -18.79 -13.66
CA GLU A 220 -9.29 -18.14 -13.68
C GLU A 220 -8.39 -18.54 -12.50
N GLY A 221 -8.87 -19.40 -11.59
CA GLY A 221 -8.07 -19.97 -10.52
C GLY A 221 -7.66 -18.97 -9.43
N TRP A 222 -8.56 -18.06 -9.07
CA TRP A 222 -8.40 -17.17 -7.92
C TRP A 222 -8.70 -17.94 -6.63
N ALA A 223 -7.87 -17.78 -5.62
CA ALA A 223 -8.07 -18.40 -4.31
C ALA A 223 -8.70 -17.41 -3.33
N LEU A 224 -9.63 -17.86 -2.49
CA LEU A 224 -10.12 -17.04 -1.39
C LEU A 224 -8.99 -16.84 -0.36
N CYS A 225 -8.74 -15.58 0.00
CA CYS A 225 -7.82 -15.25 1.08
C CYS A 225 -8.47 -15.69 2.41
N THR A 226 -7.89 -16.71 3.02
CA THR A 226 -8.26 -17.16 4.36
C THR A 226 -7.38 -16.45 5.38
N ASP A 227 -7.99 -15.80 6.38
CA ASP A 227 -7.32 -15.10 7.48
C ASP A 227 -6.32 -15.99 8.26
#